data_AF-A0A9P6P0C2-F1
#
_entry.id   AF-A0A9P6P0C2-F1
#
_cell.length_a   1.000
_cell.length_b   1.000
_cell.length_c   1.000
_cell.angle_alpha   90.00
_cell.angle_beta   90.00
_cell.angle_gamma   90.00
#
_symmetry.space_group_name_H-M   'P 1'
#
loop_
_entity.id
_entity.type
_entity.pdbx_description
1 polymer ?
#
loop_
_entity_poly.entity_id
_entity_poly.type
_entity_poly.pdbx_seq_one_letter_code
_entity_poly.pdbx_strand_id
1 'polypeptide(L)'
;MTVLIEWFTTPGNYASWRGSKISLVASKKVLLGRIVTQLREVGITNRKEQNICGNISALQNDFSKVADWLSSTGNGVRAEKTNAGTDPKDTERYIRDVVKKIYKYYYDLEPYFGDRPSTEEGGP
;
A
#
# COMPACT_ATOMS: atom_id res chain seq x y z
N MET A 1 12.04 1.58 -5.40
CA MET A 1 10.82 1.46 -4.57
C MET A 1 10.28 2.82 -4.18
N THR A 2 11.07 3.70 -3.55
CA THR A 2 10.67 5.06 -3.11
C THR A 2 9.84 5.84 -4.11
N VAL A 3 10.25 5.85 -5.38
CA VAL A 3 9.57 6.62 -6.42
C VAL A 3 8.16 6.11 -6.79
N LEU A 4 7.92 4.81 -6.61
CA LEU A 4 6.58 4.24 -6.78
C LEU A 4 5.72 4.52 -5.54
N ILE A 5 6.35 4.58 -4.35
CA ILE A 5 5.66 5.03 -3.14
C ILE A 5 5.19 6.47 -3.34
N GLU A 6 6.07 7.38 -3.76
CA GLU A 6 5.72 8.78 -4.07
C GLU A 6 4.61 8.89 -5.12
N TRP A 7 4.67 8.05 -6.16
CA TRP A 7 3.60 8.00 -7.16
C TRP A 7 2.27 7.52 -6.56
N PHE A 8 2.28 6.49 -5.70
CA PHE A 8 1.07 5.99 -5.05
C PHE A 8 0.52 6.91 -3.97
N THR A 9 1.37 7.66 -3.28
CA THR A 9 0.98 8.66 -2.29
C THR A 9 0.56 9.98 -2.93
N THR A 10 0.66 10.11 -4.25
CA THR A 10 0.07 11.25 -4.97
C THR A 10 -1.44 11.04 -5.07
N PRO A 11 -2.28 12.03 -4.68
CA PRO A 11 -3.73 11.92 -4.72
C PRO A 11 -4.25 11.48 -6.11
N GLY A 12 -5.18 10.51 -6.13
CA GLY A 12 -5.83 10.03 -7.35
C GLY A 12 -5.04 9.01 -8.18
N ASN A 13 -3.73 8.84 -7.96
CA ASN A 13 -2.92 7.87 -8.71
C ASN A 13 -3.26 6.42 -8.35
N TYR A 14 -3.38 6.12 -7.06
CA TYR A 14 -3.82 4.79 -6.62
C TYR A 14 -5.27 4.49 -7.06
N ALA A 15 -6.17 5.48 -6.99
CA ALA A 15 -7.54 5.35 -7.49
C ALA A 15 -7.57 5.07 -9.00
N SER A 16 -6.70 5.72 -9.78
CA SER A 16 -6.54 5.43 -11.22
C SER A 16 -6.01 4.02 -11.48
N TRP A 17 -5.16 3.50 -10.59
CA TRP A 17 -4.64 2.13 -10.64
C TRP A 17 -5.69 1.07 -10.26
N ARG A 18 -6.47 1.30 -9.22
CA ARG A 18 -7.55 0.40 -8.74
C ARG A 18 -8.81 0.46 -9.59
N GLY A 19 -9.18 1.67 -10.01
CA GLY A 19 -10.42 2.02 -10.72
C GLY A 19 -10.44 1.62 -12.19
N SER A 20 -9.36 1.04 -12.73
CA SER A 20 -9.38 0.33 -14.02
C SER A 20 -10.25 -0.94 -13.96
N LYS A 21 -11.57 -0.77 -13.76
CA LYS A 21 -12.59 -1.68 -14.28
C LYS A 21 -12.50 -1.55 -15.79
N ILE A 22 -11.90 -2.48 -16.53
CA ILE A 22 -12.08 -2.76 -17.97
C ILE A 22 -10.91 -3.65 -18.44
N SER A 23 -11.23 -4.89 -18.83
CA SER A 23 -10.43 -5.81 -19.68
C SER A 23 -8.92 -5.94 -19.31
N LEU A 24 -8.63 -7.03 -18.61
CA LEU A 24 -7.48 -7.30 -17.72
C LEU A 24 -6.04 -7.14 -18.26
N VAL A 25 -5.80 -6.90 -19.55
CA VAL A 25 -4.43 -6.95 -20.12
C VAL A 25 -4.06 -5.74 -20.97
N ALA A 26 -4.92 -5.31 -21.90
CA ALA A 26 -4.62 -4.17 -22.79
C ALA A 26 -4.56 -2.85 -22.01
N SER A 27 -5.49 -2.64 -21.06
CA SER A 27 -5.60 -1.41 -20.26
C SER A 27 -4.46 -1.26 -19.24
N LYS A 28 -3.97 -2.37 -18.67
CA LYS A 28 -2.84 -2.34 -17.73
C LYS A 28 -1.54 -1.93 -18.42
N LYS A 29 -1.33 -2.35 -19.67
CA LYS A 29 -0.16 -1.92 -20.45
C LYS A 29 -0.22 -0.42 -20.77
N VAL A 30 -1.39 0.09 -21.17
CA VAL A 30 -1.60 1.53 -21.38
C VAL A 30 -1.37 2.32 -20.09
N LEU A 31 -1.88 1.83 -18.97
CA LEU A 31 -1.69 2.46 -17.67
C LEU A 31 -0.22 2.42 -17.20
N LEU A 32 0.47 1.30 -17.39
CA LEU A 32 1.90 1.18 -17.12
C LEU A 32 2.70 2.16 -18.00
N GLY A 33 2.34 2.31 -19.27
CA GLY A 33 2.92 3.32 -20.16
C GLY A 33 2.71 4.74 -19.62
N ARG A 34 1.50 5.07 -19.15
CA ARG A 34 1.21 6.37 -18.51
C ARG A 34 2.04 6.58 -17.24
N ILE A 35 2.16 5.56 -16.39
CA ILE A 35 3.02 5.61 -15.19
C ILE A 35 4.48 5.83 -15.59
N VAL A 36 5.01 5.12 -16.60
CA VAL A 36 6.37 5.34 -17.11
C VAL A 36 6.55 6.78 -17.56
N THR A 37 5.58 7.34 -18.30
CA THR A 37 5.64 8.73 -18.76
C THR A 37 5.64 9.71 -17.60
N GLN A 38 4.73 9.57 -16.63
CA GLN A 38 4.69 10.42 -15.44
C GLN A 38 5.98 10.34 -14.63
N LEU A 39 6.58 9.14 -14.50
CA LEU A 39 7.87 8.97 -13.84
C LEU A 39 8.99 9.67 -14.62
N ARG A 40 8.97 9.62 -15.97
CA ARG A 40 9.94 10.35 -16.81
C ARG A 40 9.82 11.86 -16.67
N GLU A 41 8.61 12.40 -16.59
CA GLU A 41 8.35 13.84 -16.45
C GLU A 41 8.96 14.42 -15.17
N VAL A 42 9.03 13.63 -14.09
CA VAL A 42 9.69 14.01 -12.84
C VAL A 42 11.18 13.57 -12.78
N GLY A 43 11.77 13.22 -13.92
CA GLY A 43 13.21 12.94 -14.06
C GLY A 43 13.64 11.47 -13.92
N ILE A 44 12.69 10.53 -13.85
CA ILE A 44 12.98 9.10 -13.62
C ILE A 44 12.89 8.33 -14.94
N THR A 45 14.00 8.23 -15.66
CA THR A 45 14.01 7.76 -17.05
C THR A 45 14.31 6.28 -17.24
N ASN A 46 14.97 5.64 -16.26
CA ASN A 46 15.47 4.26 -16.37
C ASN A 46 14.47 3.14 -15.99
N ARG A 47 13.17 3.41 -16.00
CA ARG A 47 12.14 2.40 -15.66
C ARG A 47 11.53 1.77 -16.91
N LYS A 48 11.56 0.44 -16.97
CA LYS A 48 10.83 -0.38 -17.95
C LYS A 48 9.45 -0.74 -17.39
N GLU A 49 8.44 -0.84 -18.26
CA GLU A 49 7.07 -1.22 -17.88
C GLU A 49 7.00 -2.53 -17.08
N GLN A 50 7.74 -3.56 -17.50
CA GLN A 50 7.83 -4.85 -16.78
C GLN A 50 8.37 -4.68 -15.36
N ASN A 51 9.39 -3.82 -15.17
CA ASN A 51 9.97 -3.56 -13.86
C ASN A 51 8.98 -2.82 -12.95
N ILE A 52 8.16 -1.92 -13.51
CA ILE A 52 7.11 -1.23 -12.75
C ILE A 52 6.02 -2.22 -12.34
N CYS A 53 5.55 -3.06 -13.27
CA CYS A 53 4.56 -4.09 -12.96
C CYS A 53 5.03 -5.03 -11.85
N GLY A 54 6.25 -5.56 -11.95
CA GLY A 54 6.85 -6.41 -10.91
C GLY A 54 6.99 -5.69 -9.56
N ASN A 55 7.38 -4.42 -9.57
CA ASN A 55 7.47 -3.64 -8.34
C ASN A 55 6.09 -3.37 -7.73
N ILE A 56 5.05 -3.08 -8.53
CA ILE A 56 3.69 -2.89 -8.00
C ILE A 56 3.17 -4.19 -7.38
N SER A 57 3.36 -5.32 -8.04
CA SER A 57 3.00 -6.63 -7.48
C SER A 57 3.75 -6.92 -6.17
N ALA A 58 5.05 -6.61 -6.12
CA ALA A 58 5.84 -6.75 -4.89
C ALA A 58 5.32 -5.84 -3.77
N LEU A 59 5.01 -4.57 -4.08
CA LEU A 59 4.44 -3.61 -3.13
C LEU A 59 3.10 -4.09 -2.56
N GLN A 60 2.21 -4.59 -3.43
CA GLN A 60 0.92 -5.15 -3.00
C GLN A 60 1.11 -6.39 -2.13
N ASN A 61 2.03 -7.29 -2.50
CA ASN A 61 2.32 -8.49 -1.74
C ASN A 61 2.90 -8.16 -0.35
N ASP A 62 3.87 -7.25 -0.28
CA ASP A 62 4.49 -6.85 0.98
C ASP A 62 3.52 -6.08 1.88
N PHE A 63 2.67 -5.23 1.30
CA PHE A 63 1.59 -4.58 2.04
C PHE A 63 0.60 -5.61 2.62
N SER A 64 0.12 -6.56 1.81
CA SER A 64 -0.81 -7.61 2.26
C SER A 64 -0.20 -8.46 3.39
N LYS A 65 1.06 -8.88 3.27
CA LYS A 65 1.75 -9.64 4.34
C LYS A 65 1.76 -8.90 5.67
N VAL A 66 2.01 -7.60 5.65
CA VAL A 66 2.06 -6.78 6.87
C VAL A 66 0.65 -6.58 7.43
N ALA A 67 -0.35 -6.39 6.57
CA ALA A 67 -1.75 -6.32 6.99
C ALA A 67 -2.22 -7.63 7.63
N ASP A 68 -1.86 -8.77 7.05
CA ASP A 68 -2.13 -10.10 7.59
C ASP A 68 -1.43 -10.31 8.94
N TRP A 69 -0.15 -9.91 9.04
CA TRP A 69 0.59 -9.94 10.30
C TRP A 69 -0.06 -9.08 11.38
N LEU A 70 -0.53 -7.87 11.04
CA LEU A 70 -1.24 -6.98 11.96
C LEU A 70 -2.55 -7.61 12.45
N SER A 71 -3.32 -8.24 11.54
CA SER A 71 -4.59 -8.89 11.87
C SER A 71 -4.44 -10.15 12.73
N SER A 72 -3.27 -10.79 12.67
CA SER A 72 -2.96 -12.02 13.41
C SER A 72 -2.03 -11.72 14.59
N THR A 73 -0.72 -11.73 14.36
CA THR A 73 0.30 -11.51 15.39
C THR A 73 0.15 -10.16 16.09
N GLY A 74 -0.19 -9.10 15.38
CA GLY A 74 -0.42 -7.77 15.97
C GLY A 74 -1.51 -7.78 17.04
N ASN A 75 -2.61 -8.49 16.80
CA ASN A 75 -3.70 -8.65 17.78
C ASN A 75 -3.27 -9.50 18.99
N GLY A 76 -2.47 -10.54 18.77
CA GLY A 76 -1.87 -11.31 19.87
C GLY A 76 -0.97 -10.45 20.77
N VAL A 77 -0.11 -9.62 20.16
CA VAL A 77 0.76 -8.67 20.88
C VAL A 77 -0.07 -7.64 21.66
N ARG A 78 -1.15 -7.11 21.07
CA ARG A 78 -2.06 -6.19 21.79
C ARG A 78 -2.66 -6.85 23.03
N ALA A 79 -3.16 -8.08 22.89
CA ALA A 79 -3.74 -8.82 24.01
C ALA A 79 -2.70 -9.10 25.11
N GLU A 80 -1.51 -9.58 24.74
CA GLU A 80 -0.43 -9.88 25.69
C GLU A 80 0.00 -8.64 26.47
N LYS A 81 0.23 -7.51 25.78
CA LYS A 81 0.66 -6.25 26.41
C LYS A 81 -0.41 -5.65 27.31
N THR A 82 -1.69 -5.75 26.91
CA THR A 82 -2.83 -5.33 27.73
C THR A 82 -2.89 -6.15 29.02
N ASN A 83 -2.74 -7.48 28.91
CA ASN A 83 -2.72 -8.37 30.08
C ASN A 83 -1.53 -8.12 31.01
N ALA A 84 -0.39 -7.68 30.45
CA ALA A 84 0.78 -7.26 31.21
C ALA A 84 0.66 -5.85 31.82
N GLY A 85 -0.48 -5.16 31.64
CA GLY A 85 -0.70 -3.80 32.15
C GLY A 85 0.12 -2.72 31.43
N THR A 86 0.61 -3.00 30.21
CA THR A 86 1.32 -2.00 29.40
C THR A 86 0.34 -0.94 28.90
N ASP A 87 0.76 0.32 28.89
CA ASP A 87 -0.07 1.40 28.35
C ASP A 87 -0.43 1.13 26.87
N PRO A 88 -1.68 1.36 26.45
CA PRO A 88 -2.11 1.15 25.07
C PRO A 88 -1.28 1.94 24.04
N LYS A 89 -0.79 3.14 24.38
CA LYS A 89 0.05 3.94 23.48
C LYS A 89 1.43 3.31 23.30
N ASP A 90 2.01 2.77 24.36
CA ASP A 90 3.31 2.07 24.29
C ASP A 90 3.20 0.76 23.50
N THR A 91 2.07 0.06 23.66
CA THR A 91 1.73 -1.14 22.87
C THR A 91 1.64 -0.81 21.38
N GLU A 92 0.90 0.24 21.01
CA GLU A 92 0.77 0.65 19.62
C GLU A 92 2.08 1.20 19.05
N ARG A 93 2.88 1.92 19.86
CA ARG A 93 4.23 2.35 19.48
C ARG A 93 5.14 1.16 19.15
N TYR A 94 5.11 0.12 19.97
CA TYR A 94 5.87 -1.11 19.74
C TYR A 94 5.44 -1.80 18.43
N ILE A 95 4.13 -1.94 18.20
CA ILE A 95 3.59 -2.53 16.98
C ILE A 95 4.02 -1.73 15.75
N ARG A 96 3.95 -0.39 15.82
CA ARG A 96 4.44 0.50 14.74
C ARG A 96 5.92 0.30 14.45
N ASP A 97 6.75 0.16 15.48
CA ASP A 97 8.20 -0.09 15.33
C ASP A 97 8.47 -1.45 14.68
N VAL A 98 7.70 -2.49 15.00
CA VAL A 98 7.80 -3.80 14.35
C VAL A 98 7.33 -3.74 12.89
N VAL A 99 6.19 -3.11 12.62
CA VAL A 99 5.66 -2.95 11.26
C VAL A 99 6.67 -2.22 10.37
N LYS A 100 7.30 -1.15 10.86
CA LYS A 100 8.34 -0.42 10.10
C LYS A 100 9.57 -1.28 9.79
N LYS A 101 9.90 -2.26 10.63
CA LYS A 101 10.98 -3.23 10.36
C LYS A 101 10.60 -4.26 9.31
N ILE A 102 9.34 -4.70 9.29
CA ILE A 102 8.81 -5.63 8.27
C ILE A 102 8.69 -4.91 6.92
N TYR A 103 8.05 -3.75 6.92
CA TYR A 103 7.83 -2.94 5.73
C TYR A 103 7.71 -1.45 6.06
N LYS A 104 8.80 -0.72 5.82
CA LYS A 104 8.93 0.69 6.21
C LYS A 104 7.89 1.65 5.61
N TYR A 105 7.30 1.31 4.46
CA TYR A 105 6.32 2.15 3.77
C TYR A 105 4.87 1.76 4.07
N TYR A 106 4.63 0.84 5.01
CA TYR A 106 3.28 0.35 5.29
C TYR A 106 2.32 1.49 5.63
N TYR A 107 2.67 2.33 6.61
CA TYR A 107 1.82 3.44 7.05
C TYR A 107 1.73 4.60 6.04
N ASP A 108 2.72 4.75 5.17
CA ASP A 108 2.66 5.73 4.07
C ASP A 108 1.65 5.29 3.00
N LEU A 109 1.52 3.96 2.81
CA LEU A 109 0.63 3.36 1.82
C LEU A 109 -0.75 3.01 2.39
N GLU A 110 -0.91 2.81 3.69
CA GLU A 110 -2.15 2.40 4.34
C GLU A 110 -3.35 3.30 3.99
N PRO A 111 -3.24 4.64 3.94
CA PRO A 111 -4.38 5.49 3.54
C PRO A 111 -4.83 5.27 2.09
N TYR A 112 -3.95 4.74 1.23
CA TYR A 112 -4.22 4.52 -0.18
C TYR A 112 -4.62 3.06 -0.43
N PHE A 113 -3.88 2.11 0.13
CA PHE A 113 -4.05 0.66 -0.07
C PHE A 113 -5.08 0.04 0.88
N GLY A 114 -5.30 0.65 2.04
CA GLY A 114 -6.25 0.23 3.07
C GLY A 114 -7.71 0.57 2.73
N ASP A 115 -7.93 1.34 1.66
CA ASP A 115 -9.26 1.63 1.10
C ASP A 115 -9.83 0.35 0.47
N ARG A 116 -10.36 -0.53 1.35
CA ARG A 116 -11.49 -1.39 0.98
C ARG A 116 -12.52 -0.45 0.39
N PRO A 117 -13.12 -0.76 -0.76
CA PRO A 117 -14.22 0.07 -1.24
C PRO A 117 -15.23 0.07 -0.11
N SER A 118 -15.36 1.21 0.59
CA SER A 118 -16.54 1.46 1.36
C SER A 118 -17.64 1.27 0.34
N THR A 119 -18.46 0.25 0.55
CA THR A 119 -19.77 0.20 -0.04
C THR A 119 -20.36 1.57 0.27
N GLU A 120 -20.34 2.47 -0.70
CA GLU A 120 -21.25 3.59 -0.73
C GLU A 120 -22.62 2.92 -0.87
N GLU A 121 -23.16 2.46 0.27
CA GLU A 121 -24.58 2.21 0.41
C GLU A 121 -25.22 3.59 0.21
N GLY A 122 -25.75 3.75 -0.99
CA GLY A 122 -26.47 4.94 -1.38
C GLY A 122 -27.59 5.23 -0.40
N GLY A 123 -27.64 6.48 0.05
CA GLY A 123 -28.90 7.09 0.42
C GLY A 123 -29.87 6.98 -0.77
N PRO A 124 -31.12 6.68 -0.48
CA PRO A 124 -32.08 7.76 -0.27
C PRO A 124 -32.60 7.88 1.17
#